data_AF-A0A1A8N083-F1
#
_entry.id   AF-A0A1A8N083-F1
#
_cell.length_a   1.000
_cell.length_b   1.000
_cell.length_c   1.000
_cell.angle_alpha   90.00
_cell.angle_beta   90.00
_cell.angle_gamma   90.00
#
_symmetry.space_group_name_H-M   'P 1'
#
loop_
_entity.id
_entity.type
_entity.pdbx_description
1 polymer ?
#
loop_
_entity_poly.entity_id
_entity_poly.type
_entity_poly.pdbx_seq_one_letter_code
_entity_poly.pdbx_strand_id
1 'polypeptide(L)'
;AEYLAGILQVTPTQLEEGEEEDAFWESLGGKSDYCQVPRINNKIDAHPPRLFACSNKTGHFQMEEVPGELTQDDLAPDDVMILDTWAQVFVWIGKEAQEEEKMEAAA
;
A
#
# COMPACT_ATOMS: atom_id res chain seq x y z
N ALA A 1 1.93 -11.22 -17.59
CA ALA A 1 2.19 -10.34 -18.75
C ALA A 1 1.53 -10.88 -20.03
N GLU A 2 1.79 -12.14 -20.41
CA GLU A 2 1.29 -12.75 -21.66
C GLU A 2 -0.23 -12.74 -21.82
N TYR A 3 -0.99 -12.96 -20.74
CA TYR A 3 -2.46 -12.93 -20.76
C TYR A 3 -3.01 -11.56 -21.21
N LEU A 4 -2.52 -10.47 -20.61
CA LEU A 4 -2.94 -9.11 -20.96
C LEU A 4 -2.44 -8.71 -22.35
N ALA A 5 -1.23 -9.13 -22.72
CA ALA A 5 -0.68 -8.91 -24.05
C ALA A 5 -1.57 -9.52 -25.15
N GLY A 6 -2.11 -10.72 -24.92
CA GLY A 6 -3.05 -11.37 -25.83
C GLY A 6 -4.38 -10.61 -25.98
N ILE A 7 -4.91 -10.06 -24.88
CA ILE A 7 -6.14 -9.26 -24.91
C ILE A 7 -5.92 -7.94 -25.66
N LEU A 8 -4.83 -7.26 -25.35
CA LEU A 8 -4.49 -5.94 -25.92
C LEU A 8 -3.92 -6.04 -27.33
N GLN A 9 -3.63 -7.24 -27.82
CA GLN A 9 -3.01 -7.52 -29.12
C GLN A 9 -1.66 -6.79 -29.28
N VAL A 10 -0.86 -6.78 -28.22
CA VAL A 10 0.48 -6.17 -28.20
C VAL A 10 1.55 -7.22 -27.95
N THR A 11 2.74 -7.00 -28.49
CA THR A 11 3.92 -7.82 -28.18
C THR A 11 4.75 -7.09 -27.12
N PRO A 12 4.78 -7.55 -25.87
CA PRO A 12 5.54 -6.89 -24.82
C PRO A 12 7.05 -7.14 -25.02
N THR A 13 7.84 -6.11 -24.78
CA THR A 13 9.29 -6.24 -24.62
C THR A 13 9.58 -6.45 -23.13
N GLN A 14 10.36 -7.48 -22.80
CA GLN A 14 10.79 -7.71 -21.43
C GLN A 14 11.96 -6.78 -21.10
N LEU A 15 11.85 -6.08 -19.97
CA LEU A 15 12.86 -5.18 -19.42
C LEU A 15 12.99 -5.50 -17.94
N GLU A 16 14.22 -5.56 -17.44
CA GLU A 16 14.50 -5.75 -16.01
C GLU A 16 14.51 -4.38 -15.30
N GLU A 17 14.07 -4.37 -14.04
CA GLU A 17 14.08 -3.14 -13.23
C GLU A 17 15.51 -2.60 -13.09
N GLY A 18 15.72 -1.34 -13.45
CA GLY A 18 17.03 -0.68 -13.49
C GLY A 18 17.73 -0.70 -14.85
N GLU A 19 17.24 -1.45 -15.83
CA GLU A 19 17.75 -1.49 -17.21
C GLU A 19 16.83 -0.75 -18.20
N GLU A 20 15.98 0.16 -17.73
CA GLU A 20 15.01 0.86 -18.57
C GLU A 20 15.67 1.95 -19.43
N GLU A 21 15.33 1.98 -20.72
CA GLU A 21 15.79 3.01 -21.66
C GLU A 21 15.07 4.36 -21.45
N ASP A 22 15.67 5.45 -21.93
CA ASP A 22 15.10 6.80 -21.81
C ASP A 22 13.69 6.90 -22.41
N ALA A 23 13.42 6.19 -23.52
CA ALA A 23 12.11 6.18 -24.17
C ALA A 23 10.98 5.62 -23.27
N PHE A 24 11.31 4.67 -22.37
CA PHE A 24 10.37 4.16 -21.38
C PHE A 24 9.96 5.26 -20.41
N TRP A 25 10.95 5.99 -19.87
CA TRP A 25 10.71 7.08 -18.93
C TRP A 25 10.00 8.25 -19.59
N GLU A 26 10.38 8.64 -20.81
CA GLU A 26 9.68 9.70 -21.57
C GLU A 26 8.20 9.39 -21.76
N SER A 27 7.86 8.11 -22.02
CA SER A 27 6.46 7.67 -22.16
C SER A 27 5.66 7.78 -20.86
N LEU A 28 6.32 7.74 -19.70
CA LEU A 28 5.71 7.94 -18.37
C LEU A 28 5.70 9.40 -17.92
N GLY A 29 6.22 10.33 -18.73
CA GLY A 29 6.36 11.74 -18.37
C GLY A 29 7.69 12.11 -17.69
N GLY A 30 8.70 11.25 -17.81
CA GLY A 30 10.03 11.40 -17.23
C GLY A 30 10.27 10.41 -16.08
N LYS A 31 11.55 10.24 -15.71
CA LYS A 31 11.94 9.40 -14.57
C LYS A 31 11.70 10.15 -13.27
N SER A 32 10.95 9.54 -12.35
CA SER A 32 10.74 10.02 -10.99
C SER A 32 11.05 8.92 -9.98
N ASP A 33 11.16 9.30 -8.71
CA ASP A 33 11.22 8.32 -7.62
C ASP A 33 9.94 7.48 -7.60
N TYR A 34 10.09 6.18 -7.38
CA TYR A 34 9.00 5.21 -7.26
C TYR A 34 9.26 4.25 -6.10
N CYS A 35 8.28 3.43 -5.76
CA CYS A 35 8.38 2.49 -4.65
C CYS A 35 9.39 1.37 -4.96
N GLN A 36 10.56 1.41 -4.31
CA GLN A 36 11.63 0.41 -4.45
C GLN A 36 11.74 -0.52 -3.24
N VAL A 37 10.71 -0.56 -2.39
CA VAL A 37 10.74 -1.39 -1.17
C VAL A 37 10.93 -2.84 -1.60
N PRO A 38 12.02 -3.52 -1.16
CA PRO A 38 12.29 -4.88 -1.58
C PRO A 38 11.10 -5.77 -1.18
N ARG A 39 10.42 -6.34 -2.18
CA ARG A 39 9.46 -7.42 -1.93
C ARG A 39 10.26 -8.64 -1.49
N ILE A 40 10.54 -8.73 -0.19
CA ILE A 40 11.23 -9.89 0.38
C ILE A 40 10.22 -11.04 0.38
N ASN A 41 10.10 -11.77 -0.73
CA ASN A 41 9.18 -12.92 -0.88
C ASN A 41 9.23 -13.84 0.36
N ASN A 42 10.43 -14.16 0.86
CA ASN A 42 10.59 -15.08 1.99
C ASN A 42 10.13 -14.53 3.36
N LYS A 43 10.02 -13.20 3.54
CA LYS A 43 9.55 -12.60 4.81
C LYS A 43 8.06 -12.27 4.76
N ILE A 44 7.54 -11.91 3.59
CA ILE A 44 6.12 -11.64 3.37
C ILE A 44 5.30 -12.92 3.60
N ASP A 45 5.80 -14.08 3.17
CA ASP A 45 5.10 -15.35 3.40
C ASP A 45 5.05 -15.75 4.90
N ALA A 46 6.08 -15.38 5.67
CA ALA A 46 6.15 -15.66 7.11
C ALA A 46 5.33 -14.65 7.94
N HIS A 47 5.31 -13.39 7.50
CA HIS A 47 4.63 -12.28 8.16
C HIS A 47 3.94 -11.42 7.10
N PRO A 48 2.74 -11.81 6.63
CA PRO A 48 2.00 -11.04 5.65
C PRO A 48 1.59 -9.69 6.26
N PRO A 49 1.54 -8.60 5.46
CA PRO A 49 1.05 -7.32 5.93
C PRO A 49 -0.37 -7.42 6.49
N ARG A 50 -0.63 -6.76 7.62
CA ARG A 50 -1.94 -6.71 8.29
C ARG A 50 -2.38 -5.27 8.43
N LEU A 51 -3.63 -5.00 8.07
CA LEU A 51 -4.24 -3.68 8.20
C LEU A 51 -5.24 -3.68 9.36
N PHE A 52 -5.18 -2.66 10.19
CA PHE A 52 -6.09 -2.46 11.30
C PHE A 52 -6.77 -1.10 11.19
N ALA A 53 -8.07 -1.06 11.39
CA ALA A 53 -8.82 0.17 11.58
C ALA A 53 -8.81 0.53 13.07
N CYS A 54 -8.43 1.75 13.39
CA CYS A 54 -8.45 2.32 14.73
C CYS A 54 -9.55 3.38 14.78
N SER A 55 -10.52 3.19 15.67
CA SER A 55 -11.63 4.11 15.83
C SER A 55 -11.99 4.29 17.31
N ASN A 56 -12.36 5.51 17.68
CA ASN A 56 -12.86 5.86 19.02
C ASN A 56 -14.38 6.14 19.03
N LYS A 57 -15.08 5.95 17.91
CA LYS A 57 -16.52 6.28 17.73
C LYS A 57 -17.44 5.67 18.80
N THR A 58 -17.03 4.58 19.44
CA THR A 58 -17.80 3.90 20.51
C THR A 58 -17.52 4.45 21.91
N GLY A 59 -16.70 5.49 22.06
CA GLY A 59 -16.29 6.09 23.33
C GLY A 59 -15.04 5.49 23.97
N HIS A 60 -14.49 4.43 23.36
CA HIS A 60 -13.19 3.83 23.72
C HIS A 60 -12.42 3.54 22.43
N PHE A 61 -11.10 3.68 22.46
CA PHE A 61 -10.24 3.29 21.36
C PHE A 61 -10.36 1.78 21.10
N GLN A 62 -10.76 1.40 19.89
CA GLN A 62 -10.86 0.03 19.44
C GLN A 62 -10.06 -0.15 18.15
N MET A 63 -9.39 -1.30 18.06
CA MET A 63 -8.62 -1.71 16.90
C MET A 63 -9.21 -2.99 16.34
N GLU A 64 -9.61 -2.96 15.07
CA GLU A 64 -10.18 -4.11 14.36
C GLU A 64 -9.33 -4.43 13.13
N GLU A 65 -9.02 -5.71 12.91
CA GLU A 65 -8.27 -6.15 11.73
C GLU A 65 -9.18 -6.18 10.50
N VAL A 66 -8.72 -5.59 9.39
CA VAL A 66 -9.39 -5.66 8.10
C VAL A 66 -9.08 -7.02 7.46
N PRO A 67 -10.09 -7.87 7.22
CA PRO A 67 -9.87 -9.21 6.68
C PRO A 67 -9.73 -9.20 5.16
N GLY A 68 -8.97 -10.16 4.62
CA GLY A 68 -8.91 -10.43 3.18
C GLY A 68 -7.72 -9.78 2.47
N GLU A 69 -7.87 -9.58 1.16
CA GLU A 69 -6.84 -8.91 0.35
C GLU A 69 -6.95 -7.40 0.55
N LEU A 70 -5.86 -6.78 0.98
CA LEU A 70 -5.82 -5.35 1.30
C LEU A 70 -5.82 -4.51 0.02
N THR A 71 -6.76 -3.57 -0.05
CA THR A 71 -6.91 -2.62 -1.15
C THR A 71 -6.92 -1.18 -0.64
N GLN A 72 -6.89 -0.22 -1.56
CA GLN A 72 -6.97 1.20 -1.18
C GLN A 72 -8.36 1.56 -0.62
N ASP A 73 -9.41 0.87 -1.05
CA ASP A 73 -10.78 1.15 -0.63
C ASP A 73 -11.03 0.78 0.84
N ASP A 74 -10.15 -0.04 1.44
CA ASP A 74 -10.18 -0.40 2.85
C ASP A 74 -9.67 0.73 3.77
N LEU A 75 -9.06 1.79 3.23
CA LEU A 75 -8.59 2.95 3.99
C LEU A 75 -9.75 3.93 4.25
N ALA A 76 -10.43 3.74 5.38
CA ALA A 76 -11.56 4.57 5.79
C ALA A 76 -11.14 6.03 6.03
N PRO A 77 -11.60 7.02 5.24
CA PRO A 77 -11.14 8.41 5.31
C PRO A 77 -11.46 9.12 6.62
N ASP A 78 -12.40 8.58 7.40
CA ASP A 78 -12.88 9.06 8.68
C ASP A 78 -12.26 8.33 9.88
N ASP A 79 -11.31 7.42 9.69
CA ASP A 79 -10.60 6.70 10.75
C ASP A 79 -9.07 6.75 10.56
N VAL A 80 -8.33 6.28 11.56
CA VAL A 80 -6.88 6.05 11.48
C VAL A 80 -6.63 4.57 11.19
N MET A 81 -5.77 4.27 10.21
CA MET A 81 -5.46 2.91 9.82
C MET A 81 -4.00 2.58 10.15
N ILE A 82 -3.74 1.36 10.64
CA ILE A 82 -2.39 0.87 10.95
C ILE A 82 -2.06 -0.28 10.01
N LEU A 83 -1.02 -0.12 9.21
CA LEU A 83 -0.48 -1.17 8.35
C LEU A 83 0.80 -1.73 8.98
N ASP A 84 0.71 -2.94 9.55
CA ASP A 84 1.85 -3.69 10.06
C ASP A 84 2.44 -4.55 8.95
N THR A 85 3.66 -4.23 8.54
CA THR A 85 4.42 -4.99 7.52
C THR A 85 5.54 -5.84 8.14
N TRP A 86 5.50 -6.04 9.47
CA TRP A 86 6.53 -6.67 10.31
C TRP A 86 7.85 -5.90 10.40
N ALA A 87 8.42 -5.49 9.26
CA ALA A 87 9.62 -4.69 9.22
C ALA A 87 9.37 -3.23 9.66
N GLN A 88 8.19 -2.71 9.34
CA GLN A 88 7.77 -1.34 9.62
C GLN A 88 6.27 -1.32 9.92
N VAL A 89 5.86 -0.40 10.79
CA VAL A 89 4.46 -0.11 11.06
C VAL A 89 4.16 1.27 10.50
N PHE A 90 3.15 1.36 9.64
CA PHE A 90 2.70 2.62 9.06
C PHE A 90 1.39 3.03 9.70
N VAL A 91 1.30 4.32 10.05
CA VAL A 91 0.05 4.94 10.52
C VAL A 91 -0.46 5.82 9.39
N TRP A 92 -1.59 5.44 8.81
CA TRP A 92 -2.30 6.23 7.82
C TRP A 92 -3.42 7.00 8.50
N ILE A 93 -3.41 8.32 8.35
CA ILE A 93 -4.39 9.19 8.99
C ILE A 93 -5.42 9.62 7.96
N GLY A 94 -6.66 9.20 8.16
CA GLY A 94 -7.79 9.66 7.36
C GLY A 94 -7.95 11.18 7.43
N LYS A 95 -8.32 11.78 6.30
CA LYS A 95 -8.50 13.24 6.21
C LYS A 95 -9.63 13.73 7.13
N GLU A 96 -10.61 12.88 7.40
CA GLU A 96 -11.81 13.14 8.20
C GLU A 96 -11.72 12.51 9.60
N ALA A 97 -10.59 11.85 9.93
CA ALA A 97 -10.36 11.25 11.24
C ALA A 97 -10.33 12.31 12.36
N GLN A 98 -10.77 11.92 13.55
CA GLN A 98 -10.85 12.84 14.68
C GLN A 98 -9.45 13.18 15.23
N GLU A 99 -9.24 14.40 15.72
CA GLU A 99 -7.95 14.84 16.24
C GLU A 99 -7.48 14.01 17.46
N GLU A 100 -8.41 13.52 18.27
CA GLU A 100 -8.12 12.62 19.40
C GLU A 100 -7.55 11.28 18.90
N GLU A 101 -8.12 10.69 17.85
CA GLU A 101 -7.64 9.44 17.24
C GLU A 101 -6.24 9.62 16.62
N LYS A 102 -5.98 10.78 16.00
CA LYS A 102 -4.66 11.11 15.45
C LYS A 102 -3.59 11.17 16.53
N MET A 103 -3.91 11.75 17.68
CA MET A 103 -2.98 11.81 18.82
C MET A 103 -2.75 10.44 19.44
N GLU A 104 -3.81 9.65 19.64
CA GLU A 104 -3.70 8.33 20.26
C GLU A 104 -2.95 7.32 19.39
N ALA A 105 -3.11 7.38 18.06
CA ALA A 105 -2.40 6.50 17.14
C ALA A 105 -0.91 6.87 16.97
N ALA A 106 -0.53 8.11 17.27
CA ALA A 106 0.84 8.61 17.14
C ALA A 106 1.64 8.62 18.46
N ALA A 107 1.00 8.28 19.59
CA ALA A 107 1.60 8.26 20.93
C ALA A 107 2.30 6.94 21.23
#